data_AF-A0A432HIB3-F1
#
_entry.id   AF-A0A432HIB3-F1
#
_cell.length_a   1.000
_cell.length_b   1.000
_cell.length_c   1.000
_cell.angle_alpha   90.00
_cell.angle_beta   90.00
_cell.angle_gamma   90.00
#
_symmetry.space_group_name_H-M   'P 1'
#
loop_
_entity.id
_entity.type
_entity.pdbx_description
1 polymer ?
#
loop_
_entity_poly.entity_id
_entity_poly.type
_entity_poly.pdbx_seq_one_letter_code
_entity_poly.pdbx_strand_id
1 'polypeptide(L)'
;MRSAILAALLVLAPLSTGCLVVPLDPCPEGDCFPLGSAALSELLSGPDAFDVLSYAEDFERLRVETSTVYDNQGQSGEIHWSVAKDDDAQLRSIAMRLTIGTSTIDTEVIEGQRATNVRIGDDWYEGRDAIPQYTDPFEEIAKLASEQPNGMWPPFGFDTASIADLDWTITGDPLSLQQIASASNATHTIIIELMGAPPMITGIETYSGDDQQFTLRVTTGDAVSLALQEGLPRTPVEFSLEAAPLQDGDLTVWAGGVPEGLTAEVDPAELEFHGLSGTGEDATSVASMAFDVEYSNVTLNDGTWWEFSWSDYVADGYVSGGDFYQIRTNATGELNVAIYDLWAEAWTGGPLQGS
;
A
#
# COMPACT_ATOMS: atom_id res chain seq x y z
N MET A 1 76.18 -20.64 55.07
CA MET A 1 75.04 -20.16 55.89
C MET A 1 73.76 -20.59 55.19
N ARG A 2 72.87 -21.27 55.94
CA ARG A 2 71.39 -21.36 55.82
C ARG A 2 70.81 -21.62 54.40
N SER A 3 70.33 -22.82 54.06
CA SER A 3 69.04 -23.46 54.43
C SER A 3 67.91 -23.21 53.42
N ALA A 4 67.12 -24.28 53.19
CA ALA A 4 65.81 -24.43 52.51
C ALA A 4 65.86 -24.57 50.97
N ILE A 5 65.65 -25.77 50.36
CA ILE A 5 64.44 -26.63 50.30
C ILE A 5 63.21 -25.87 49.78
N LEU A 6 62.82 -26.13 48.52
CA LEU A 6 61.45 -26.52 48.19
C LEU A 6 61.44 -27.44 46.96
N ALA A 7 60.64 -28.48 47.06
CA ALA A 7 60.55 -29.62 46.16
C ALA A 7 59.34 -29.51 45.20
N ALA A 8 59.25 -30.52 44.31
CA ALA A 8 58.14 -30.93 43.44
C ALA A 8 58.10 -30.21 42.07
N LEU A 9 58.39 -30.84 40.92
CA LEU A 9 57.92 -32.11 40.33
C LEU A 9 56.46 -32.03 39.84
N LEU A 10 56.27 -31.64 38.59
CA LEU A 10 55.12 -31.97 37.72
C LEU A 10 55.52 -31.65 36.27
N VAL A 11 55.99 -32.64 35.49
CA VAL A 11 55.21 -33.63 34.71
C VAL A 11 54.71 -33.04 33.39
N LEU A 12 55.22 -33.63 32.30
CA LEU A 12 54.72 -33.52 30.94
C LEU A 12 53.23 -33.86 30.86
N ALA A 13 52.44 -33.06 30.14
CA ALA A 13 51.19 -33.52 29.54
C ALA A 13 50.93 -32.78 28.21
N PRO A 14 50.42 -33.48 27.18
CA PRO A 14 50.25 -32.97 25.83
C PRO A 14 49.04 -32.04 25.72
N LEU A 15 49.15 -31.04 24.84
CA LEU A 15 48.05 -30.18 24.41
C LEU A 15 47.09 -31.01 23.53
N SER A 16 46.15 -31.71 24.14
CA SER A 16 44.98 -32.23 23.44
C SER A 16 44.03 -31.06 23.17
N THR A 17 43.81 -30.77 21.88
CA THR A 17 42.69 -29.99 21.36
C THR A 17 41.38 -30.53 21.92
N GLY A 18 40.83 -29.86 22.93
CA GLY A 18 39.48 -30.09 23.40
C GLY A 18 38.51 -29.37 22.48
N CYS A 19 37.76 -30.11 21.65
CA CYS A 19 36.49 -29.61 21.15
C CYS A 19 35.62 -29.30 22.38
N LEU A 20 35.14 -28.06 22.47
CA LEU A 20 34.05 -27.69 23.38
C LEU A 20 32.81 -28.50 22.97
N VAL A 21 32.62 -29.65 23.58
CA VAL A 21 31.34 -30.35 23.55
C VAL A 21 30.47 -29.62 24.57
N VAL A 22 29.65 -28.69 24.08
CA VAL A 22 28.56 -28.11 24.87
C VAL A 22 27.58 -29.25 25.14
N PRO A 23 27.24 -29.56 26.41
CA PRO A 23 26.20 -30.52 26.70
C PRO A 23 24.88 -30.02 26.11
N LEU A 24 24.34 -30.74 25.13
CA LEU A 24 22.94 -30.60 24.73
C LEU A 24 22.14 -31.19 25.89
N ASP A 25 21.62 -30.34 26.77
CA ASP A 25 20.54 -30.77 27.65
C ASP A 25 19.41 -31.29 26.74
N PRO A 26 18.93 -32.53 26.94
CA PRO A 26 17.82 -33.06 26.16
C PRO A 26 16.62 -32.19 26.49
N CYS A 27 16.32 -31.31 25.55
CA CYS A 27 15.22 -30.39 25.68
C CYS A 27 13.91 -31.20 25.74
N PRO A 28 13.03 -30.93 26.70
CA PRO A 28 11.75 -31.62 26.84
C PRO A 28 10.92 -31.42 25.56
N GLU A 29 10.21 -32.46 25.14
CA GLU A 29 9.44 -32.51 23.89
C GLU A 29 8.63 -31.22 23.66
N GLY A 30 8.97 -30.48 22.59
CA GLY A 30 8.19 -29.32 22.11
C GLY A 30 8.93 -27.99 22.07
N ASP A 31 9.88 -27.72 22.98
CA ASP A 31 10.41 -26.36 23.19
C ASP A 31 11.90 -26.19 22.81
N CYS A 32 12.39 -26.97 21.85
CA CYS A 32 13.81 -26.99 21.52
C CYS A 32 14.18 -25.89 20.57
N PHE A 33 15.25 -25.16 20.90
CA PHE A 33 15.83 -24.14 20.04
C PHE A 33 17.17 -24.63 19.45
N PRO A 34 17.35 -24.62 18.12
CA PRO A 34 16.30 -24.38 17.13
C PRO A 34 15.27 -25.53 17.11
N LEU A 35 14.10 -25.28 16.51
CA LEU A 35 13.06 -26.27 16.30
C LEU A 35 13.65 -27.49 15.60
N GLY A 36 13.18 -28.68 15.97
CA GLY A 36 13.42 -29.88 15.20
C GLY A 36 12.46 -29.96 14.00
N SER A 37 12.81 -30.76 12.99
CA SER A 37 11.97 -30.93 11.79
C SER A 37 10.52 -31.30 12.12
N ALA A 38 10.29 -32.21 13.07
CA ALA A 38 8.93 -32.62 13.47
C ALA A 38 8.13 -31.48 14.11
N ALA A 39 8.76 -30.66 14.96
CA ALA A 39 8.11 -29.52 15.61
C ALA A 39 7.79 -28.41 14.61
N LEU A 40 8.69 -28.17 13.64
CA LEU A 40 8.41 -27.24 12.55
C LEU A 40 7.27 -27.76 11.65
N SER A 41 7.27 -29.04 11.28
CA SER A 41 6.18 -29.65 10.50
C SER A 41 4.82 -29.53 11.21
N GLU A 42 4.78 -29.71 12.52
CA GLU A 42 3.58 -29.51 13.33
C GLU A 42 3.11 -28.05 13.30
N LEU A 43 4.03 -27.09 13.48
CA LEU A 43 3.75 -25.66 13.37
C LEU A 43 3.18 -25.31 12.00
N LEU A 44 3.84 -25.73 10.91
CA LEU A 44 3.44 -25.42 9.53
C LEU A 44 2.10 -26.05 9.13
N SER A 45 1.73 -27.18 9.74
CA SER A 45 0.45 -27.85 9.51
C SER A 45 -0.73 -27.17 10.23
N GLY A 46 -0.45 -26.23 11.14
CA GLY A 46 -1.48 -25.47 11.84
C GLY A 46 -2.28 -24.58 10.88
N PRO A 47 -3.60 -24.42 11.09
CA PRO A 47 -4.41 -23.54 10.25
C PRO A 47 -4.01 -22.07 10.33
N ASP A 48 -3.39 -21.66 11.45
CA ASP A 48 -2.98 -20.29 11.74
C ASP A 48 -1.44 -20.13 11.72
N ALA A 49 -0.73 -21.06 11.07
CA ALA A 49 0.74 -21.04 11.02
C ALA A 49 1.29 -19.75 10.40
N PHE A 50 0.58 -19.23 9.38
CA PHE A 50 0.82 -17.94 8.79
C PHE A 50 -0.50 -17.35 8.25
N ASP A 51 -1.01 -16.34 8.93
CA ASP A 51 -2.15 -15.54 8.49
C ASP A 51 -1.87 -14.06 8.76
N VAL A 52 -1.77 -13.28 7.68
CA VAL A 52 -1.50 -11.84 7.77
C VAL A 52 -2.64 -11.09 8.46
N LEU A 53 -3.89 -11.56 8.37
CA LEU A 53 -5.00 -10.93 9.08
C LEU A 53 -4.89 -11.13 10.58
N SER A 54 -4.57 -12.36 11.03
CA SER A 54 -4.25 -12.62 12.44
C SER A 54 -3.08 -11.75 12.92
N TYR A 55 -2.05 -11.56 12.08
CA TYR A 55 -0.91 -10.72 12.46
C TYR A 55 -1.32 -9.25 12.54
N ALA A 56 -2.20 -8.79 11.66
CA ALA A 56 -2.73 -7.43 11.73
C ALA A 56 -3.53 -7.23 13.02
N GLU A 57 -4.31 -8.21 13.47
CA GLU A 57 -5.00 -8.14 14.77
C GLU A 57 -4.03 -8.12 15.97
N ASP A 58 -2.94 -8.89 15.90
CA ASP A 58 -1.99 -9.05 17.01
C ASP A 58 -0.97 -7.90 17.15
N PHE A 59 -0.66 -7.18 16.06
CA PHE A 59 0.39 -6.17 16.04
C PHE A 59 -0.13 -4.78 15.63
N GLU A 60 -0.01 -3.81 16.54
CA GLU A 60 -0.34 -2.39 16.29
C GLU A 60 0.48 -1.76 15.15
N ARG A 61 1.69 -2.26 14.93
CA ARG A 61 2.53 -1.87 13.79
C ARG A 61 3.02 -3.11 13.05
N LEU A 62 2.64 -3.21 11.78
CA LEU A 62 2.88 -4.37 10.93
C LEU A 62 3.19 -3.90 9.50
N ARG A 63 4.24 -4.47 8.89
CA ARG A 63 4.54 -4.32 7.46
C ARG A 63 4.73 -5.69 6.86
N VAL A 64 4.03 -5.95 5.76
CA VAL A 64 4.22 -7.15 4.95
C VAL A 64 4.70 -6.74 3.57
N GLU A 65 5.85 -7.26 3.19
CA GLU A 65 6.48 -7.03 1.91
C GLU A 65 6.47 -8.33 1.12
N THR A 66 6.08 -8.26 -0.16
CA THR A 66 6.19 -9.41 -1.07
C THR A 66 6.92 -9.00 -2.34
N SER A 67 7.67 -9.93 -2.90
CA SER A 67 8.28 -9.80 -4.21
C SER A 67 8.04 -11.07 -4.99
N THR A 68 7.60 -10.92 -6.23
CA THR A 68 7.49 -12.03 -7.19
C THR A 68 8.26 -11.65 -8.45
N VAL A 69 9.24 -12.48 -8.79
CA VAL A 69 9.99 -12.40 -10.05
C VAL A 69 9.63 -13.61 -10.89
N TYR A 70 9.33 -13.39 -12.16
CA TYR A 70 9.11 -14.45 -13.14
C TYR A 70 9.81 -14.13 -14.45
N ASP A 71 10.44 -15.12 -15.07
CA ASP A 71 10.87 -15.07 -16.46
C ASP A 71 9.88 -15.86 -17.34
N ASN A 72 9.39 -15.23 -18.40
CA ASN A 72 8.66 -15.94 -19.44
C ASN A 72 9.25 -15.62 -20.80
N GLN A 73 9.97 -16.59 -21.37
CA GLN A 73 10.48 -16.54 -22.75
C GLN A 73 11.36 -15.31 -23.02
N GLY A 74 12.17 -14.89 -22.05
CA GLY A 74 13.12 -13.78 -22.18
C GLY A 74 12.54 -12.40 -21.89
N GLN A 75 11.32 -12.34 -21.34
CA GLN A 75 10.75 -11.14 -20.75
C GLN A 75 10.56 -11.37 -19.25
N SER A 76 11.39 -10.70 -18.44
CA SER A 76 11.29 -10.72 -16.98
C SER A 76 10.20 -9.76 -16.52
N GLY A 77 9.35 -10.23 -15.62
CA GLY A 77 8.40 -9.42 -14.88
C GLY A 77 8.68 -9.52 -13.39
N GLU A 78 8.51 -8.40 -12.69
CA GLU A 78 8.74 -8.30 -11.26
C GLU A 78 7.64 -7.45 -10.65
N ILE A 79 7.03 -7.94 -9.58
CA ILE A 79 6.05 -7.18 -8.79
C ILE A 79 6.45 -7.19 -7.33
N HIS A 80 6.50 -6.02 -6.74
CA HIS A 80 6.74 -5.80 -5.32
C HIS A 80 5.52 -5.13 -4.69
N TRP A 81 5.17 -5.59 -3.50
CA TRP A 81 4.20 -4.94 -2.64
C TRP A 81 4.84 -4.66 -1.28
N SER A 82 4.51 -3.52 -0.69
CA SER A 82 4.79 -3.22 0.71
C SER A 82 3.54 -2.60 1.29
N VAL A 83 2.84 -3.34 2.15
CA VAL A 83 1.67 -2.84 2.87
C VAL A 83 2.02 -2.74 4.33
N ALA A 84 1.70 -1.61 4.94
CA ALA A 84 2.00 -1.36 6.33
C ALA A 84 0.87 -0.61 7.03
N LYS A 85 0.72 -0.90 8.33
CA LYS A 85 -0.11 -0.14 9.25
C LYS A 85 0.70 0.32 10.46
N ASP A 86 0.32 1.46 11.00
CA ASP A 86 0.84 2.04 12.22
C ASP A 86 -0.34 2.60 13.02
N ASP A 87 -0.94 1.75 13.87
CA ASP A 87 -2.11 2.10 14.69
C ASP A 87 -1.81 3.25 15.66
N ASP A 88 -0.58 3.38 16.15
CA ASP A 88 -0.17 4.48 17.02
C ASP A 88 -0.21 5.83 16.30
N ALA A 89 0.33 5.85 15.07
CA ALA A 89 0.27 7.02 14.21
C ALA A 89 -1.07 7.17 13.51
N GLN A 90 -1.98 6.18 13.58
CA GLN A 90 -3.19 6.12 12.76
C GLN A 90 -2.88 6.37 11.27
N LEU A 91 -1.82 5.74 10.79
CA LEU A 91 -1.35 5.84 9.40
C LEU A 91 -1.30 4.46 8.76
N ARG A 92 -1.58 4.42 7.47
CA ARG A 92 -1.38 3.25 6.62
C ARG A 92 -0.49 3.59 5.43
N SER A 93 0.14 2.57 4.87
CA SER A 93 0.95 2.68 3.66
C SER A 93 0.67 1.51 2.73
N ILE A 94 0.39 1.79 1.47
CA ILE A 94 0.25 0.78 0.41
C ILE A 94 1.18 1.18 -0.72
N ALA A 95 2.21 0.39 -0.95
CA ALA A 95 3.17 0.57 -2.03
C ALA A 95 3.16 -0.61 -2.99
N MET A 96 3.28 -0.30 -4.28
CA MET A 96 3.39 -1.28 -5.37
C MET A 96 4.47 -0.84 -6.34
N ARG A 97 5.34 -1.77 -6.75
CA ARG A 97 6.25 -1.58 -7.88
C ARG A 97 6.12 -2.74 -8.85
N LEU A 98 5.67 -2.46 -10.06
CA LEU A 98 5.54 -3.43 -11.15
C LEU A 98 6.53 -3.07 -12.27
N THR A 99 7.46 -3.98 -12.56
CA THR A 99 8.40 -3.87 -13.68
C THR A 99 8.09 -4.95 -14.71
N ILE A 100 7.89 -4.55 -15.97
CA ILE A 100 7.70 -5.45 -17.11
C ILE A 100 8.63 -4.99 -18.23
N GLY A 101 9.65 -5.80 -18.53
CA GLY A 101 10.68 -5.42 -19.51
C GLY A 101 11.42 -4.15 -19.08
N THR A 102 11.19 -3.03 -19.79
CA THR A 102 11.81 -1.73 -19.47
C THR A 102 10.84 -0.73 -18.83
N SER A 103 9.57 -1.11 -18.65
CA SER A 103 8.55 -0.24 -18.08
C SER A 103 8.39 -0.55 -16.59
N THR A 104 8.39 0.49 -15.76
CA THR A 104 8.15 0.38 -14.31
C THR A 104 7.02 1.31 -13.92
N ILE A 105 6.06 0.77 -13.18
CA ILE A 105 5.04 1.53 -12.44
C ILE A 105 5.44 1.39 -10.98
N ASP A 106 5.60 2.51 -10.28
CA ASP A 106 5.97 2.53 -8.87
C ASP A 106 5.13 3.59 -8.17
N THR A 107 4.32 3.14 -7.22
CA THR A 107 3.35 3.97 -6.52
C THR A 107 3.36 3.66 -5.05
N GLU A 108 3.14 4.67 -4.22
CA GLU A 108 2.93 4.50 -2.79
C GLU A 108 1.94 5.54 -2.28
N VAL A 109 0.99 5.11 -1.48
CA VAL A 109 0.06 5.98 -0.77
C VAL A 109 0.32 5.82 0.72
N ILE A 110 0.59 6.91 1.42
CA ILE A 110 0.63 6.97 2.88
C ILE A 110 -0.45 7.93 3.32
N GLU A 111 -1.40 7.47 4.12
CA GLU A 111 -2.54 8.30 4.51
C GLU A 111 -3.06 7.98 5.90
N GLY A 112 -3.81 8.94 6.41
CA GLY A 112 -4.45 8.89 7.72
C GLY A 112 -4.30 10.21 8.46
N GLN A 113 -5.14 10.39 9.47
CA GLN A 113 -5.29 11.59 10.30
C GLN A 113 -5.66 12.87 9.56
N ARG A 114 -4.75 13.43 8.74
CA ARG A 114 -4.80 14.83 8.29
C ARG A 114 -4.42 15.06 6.83
N ALA A 115 -3.68 14.15 6.20
CA ALA A 115 -3.21 14.30 4.84
C ALA A 115 -2.96 12.94 4.19
N THR A 116 -2.94 12.96 2.86
CA THR A 116 -2.57 11.82 2.02
C THR A 116 -1.31 12.17 1.25
N ASN A 117 -0.30 11.32 1.33
CA ASN A 117 0.94 11.45 0.60
C ASN A 117 0.96 10.40 -0.51
N VAL A 118 1.09 10.85 -1.76
CA VAL A 118 1.12 9.98 -2.93
C VAL A 118 2.49 10.08 -3.58
N ARG A 119 3.15 8.94 -3.78
CA ARG A 119 4.37 8.82 -4.58
C ARG A 119 4.03 8.22 -5.93
N ILE A 120 4.52 8.83 -7.00
CA ILE A 120 4.46 8.30 -8.36
C ILE A 120 5.88 8.33 -8.93
N GLY A 121 6.46 7.16 -9.16
CA GLY A 121 7.89 7.06 -9.46
C GLY A 121 8.73 7.56 -8.29
N ASP A 122 9.52 8.60 -8.54
CA ASP A 122 10.40 9.21 -7.53
C ASP A 122 9.81 10.50 -6.90
N ASP A 123 8.68 10.99 -7.42
CA ASP A 123 8.08 12.26 -7.01
C ASP A 123 6.95 12.05 -5.99
N TRP A 124 6.91 12.92 -4.98
CA TRP A 124 5.90 12.92 -3.91
C TRP A 124 4.95 14.10 -4.05
N TYR A 125 3.68 13.85 -3.73
CA TYR A 125 2.58 14.82 -3.80
C TYR A 125 1.69 14.72 -2.56
N GLU A 126 1.05 15.83 -2.21
CA GLU A 126 -0.08 15.85 -1.28
C GLU A 126 -1.34 15.53 -2.08
N GLY A 127 -1.91 14.36 -1.82
CA GLY A 127 -3.18 13.91 -2.38
C GLY A 127 -4.33 14.74 -1.83
N ARG A 128 -5.37 14.90 -2.65
CA ARG A 128 -6.55 15.65 -2.24
C ARG A 128 -7.48 14.75 -1.45
N ASP A 129 -7.57 14.99 -0.15
CA ASP A 129 -8.57 14.41 0.74
C ASP A 129 -8.62 15.24 2.03
N ALA A 130 -9.79 15.79 2.37
CA ALA A 130 -10.03 16.60 3.55
C ALA A 130 -10.22 15.76 4.81
N ILE A 131 -10.65 14.49 4.68
CA ILE A 131 -10.79 13.55 5.79
C ILE A 131 -10.16 12.20 5.43
N PRO A 132 -8.81 12.10 5.40
CA PRO A 132 -8.15 10.83 5.20
C PRO A 132 -8.54 9.81 6.27
N GLN A 133 -9.29 8.79 5.86
CA GLN A 133 -9.80 7.76 6.77
C GLN A 133 -8.73 6.71 7.01
N TYR A 134 -8.32 6.55 8.27
CA TYR A 134 -7.52 5.40 8.68
C TYR A 134 -8.42 4.16 8.74
N THR A 135 -8.10 3.18 7.92
CA THR A 135 -8.64 1.81 7.99
C THR A 135 -7.48 0.84 7.88
N ASP A 136 -7.54 -0.26 8.63
CA ASP A 136 -6.53 -1.32 8.56
C ASP A 136 -6.41 -1.80 7.10
N PRO A 137 -5.25 -1.59 6.44
CA PRO A 137 -5.11 -1.88 5.02
C PRO A 137 -5.17 -3.38 4.74
N PHE A 138 -4.85 -4.25 5.70
CA PHE A 138 -4.90 -5.70 5.50
C PHE A 138 -6.34 -6.20 5.44
N GLU A 139 -7.20 -5.70 6.34
CA GLU A 139 -8.64 -6.00 6.30
C GLU A 139 -9.32 -5.46 5.04
N GLU A 140 -9.01 -4.21 4.67
CA GLU A 140 -9.57 -3.58 3.48
C GLU A 140 -9.17 -4.35 2.20
N ILE A 141 -7.88 -4.65 2.04
CA ILE A 141 -7.38 -5.41 0.89
C ILE A 141 -8.04 -6.80 0.84
N ALA A 142 -8.18 -7.49 1.97
CA ALA A 142 -8.82 -8.81 2.01
C ALA A 142 -10.30 -8.74 1.60
N LYS A 143 -11.02 -7.71 2.05
CA LYS A 143 -12.40 -7.46 1.64
C LYS A 143 -12.49 -7.19 0.14
N LEU A 144 -11.70 -6.25 -0.38
CA LEU A 144 -11.69 -5.88 -1.80
C LEU A 144 -11.29 -7.06 -2.69
N ALA A 145 -10.31 -7.86 -2.28
CA ALA A 145 -9.91 -9.08 -2.97
C ALA A 145 -11.03 -10.13 -3.02
N SER A 146 -11.87 -10.19 -1.99
CA SER A 146 -13.04 -11.08 -1.96
C SER A 146 -14.17 -10.59 -2.88
N GLU A 147 -14.39 -9.27 -2.96
CA GLU A 147 -15.38 -8.65 -3.83
C GLU A 147 -14.95 -8.70 -5.31
N GLN A 148 -13.64 -8.60 -5.57
CA GLN A 148 -13.04 -8.58 -6.89
C GLN A 148 -11.88 -9.61 -7.01
N PRO A 149 -12.19 -10.91 -7.08
CA PRO A 149 -11.17 -11.97 -7.04
C PRO A 149 -10.23 -11.99 -8.25
N ASN A 150 -10.58 -11.29 -9.34
CA ASN A 150 -9.73 -11.17 -10.52
C ASN A 150 -8.89 -9.87 -10.54
N GLY A 151 -8.93 -9.08 -9.46
CA GLY A 151 -8.10 -7.88 -9.30
C GLY A 151 -6.63 -8.21 -9.08
N MET A 152 -5.79 -7.17 -9.05
CA MET A 152 -4.38 -7.30 -8.72
C MET A 152 -4.19 -6.99 -7.24
N TRP A 153 -3.92 -8.03 -6.45
CA TRP A 153 -3.84 -7.95 -4.99
C TRP A 153 -2.48 -8.45 -4.51
N PRO A 154 -1.96 -7.93 -3.38
CA PRO A 154 -0.76 -8.49 -2.76
C PRO A 154 -0.96 -9.98 -2.39
N PRO A 155 0.01 -10.86 -2.69
CA PRO A 155 -0.06 -12.29 -2.37
C PRO A 155 0.29 -12.56 -0.90
N PHE A 156 -0.54 -12.09 0.03
CA PHE A 156 -0.30 -12.24 1.47
C PHE A 156 -0.70 -13.61 2.04
N GLY A 157 -1.41 -14.43 1.27
CA GLY A 157 -1.72 -15.82 1.66
C GLY A 157 -0.60 -16.77 1.24
N PHE A 158 -0.14 -17.62 2.16
CA PHE A 158 0.77 -18.72 1.85
C PHE A 158 0.31 -20.01 2.54
N ASP A 159 0.05 -21.07 1.78
CA ASP A 159 -0.36 -22.37 2.32
C ASP A 159 0.86 -23.13 2.87
N THR A 160 1.16 -22.90 4.15
CA THR A 160 2.26 -23.57 4.87
C THR A 160 2.04 -25.07 5.04
N ALA A 161 0.79 -25.53 5.10
CA ALA A 161 0.48 -26.95 5.26
C ALA A 161 0.96 -27.77 4.06
N SER A 162 0.94 -27.18 2.85
CA SER A 162 1.44 -27.80 1.62
C SER A 162 2.94 -28.15 1.65
N ILE A 163 3.72 -27.49 2.52
CA ILE A 163 5.17 -27.68 2.67
C ILE A 163 5.57 -28.27 4.03
N ALA A 164 4.61 -28.60 4.89
CA ALA A 164 4.88 -29.06 6.25
C ALA A 164 5.71 -30.36 6.29
N ASP A 165 5.44 -31.30 5.40
CA ASP A 165 6.06 -32.64 5.36
C ASP A 165 7.43 -32.69 4.66
N LEU A 166 8.04 -31.54 4.35
CA LEU A 166 9.38 -31.50 3.77
C LEU A 166 10.47 -31.90 4.79
N ASP A 167 11.59 -32.40 4.28
CA ASP A 167 12.77 -32.70 5.08
C ASP A 167 13.52 -31.40 5.42
N TRP A 168 13.22 -30.83 6.59
CA TRP A 168 13.74 -29.53 7.03
C TRP A 168 15.14 -29.62 7.62
N THR A 169 16.02 -28.74 7.16
CA THR A 169 17.28 -28.42 7.84
C THR A 169 17.13 -27.08 8.53
N ILE A 170 17.30 -27.05 9.86
CA ILE A 170 17.00 -25.87 10.69
C ILE A 170 18.26 -25.42 11.41
N THR A 171 18.53 -24.12 11.34
CA THR A 171 19.60 -23.44 12.08
C THR A 171 19.01 -22.29 12.86
N GLY A 172 19.62 -21.88 13.97
CA GLY A 172 19.12 -20.76 14.75
C GLY A 172 20.18 -20.05 15.55
N ASP A 173 19.94 -18.76 15.79
CA ASP A 173 20.70 -17.91 16.67
C ASP A 173 19.91 -17.65 17.97
N PRO A 174 20.35 -18.20 19.12
CA PRO A 174 19.61 -18.08 20.37
C PRO A 174 19.64 -16.67 20.96
N LEU A 175 20.52 -15.77 20.50
CA LEU A 175 20.59 -14.40 21.01
C LEU A 175 19.47 -13.52 20.43
N SER A 176 19.20 -13.67 19.13
CA SER A 176 18.12 -12.98 18.42
C SER A 176 16.81 -13.77 18.43
N LEU A 177 16.84 -15.03 18.87
CA LEU A 177 15.74 -15.99 18.75
C LEU A 177 15.30 -16.18 17.29
N GLN A 178 16.22 -16.00 16.34
CA GLN A 178 16.00 -16.15 14.91
C GLN A 178 16.33 -17.57 14.47
N GLN A 179 15.53 -18.14 13.58
CA GLN A 179 15.72 -19.48 13.04
C GLN A 179 15.48 -19.47 11.54
N ILE A 180 16.31 -20.20 10.81
CA ILE A 180 16.19 -20.39 9.36
C ILE A 180 16.01 -21.87 9.09
N ALA A 181 14.87 -22.21 8.50
CA ALA A 181 14.56 -23.54 8.03
C ALA A 181 14.63 -23.58 6.50
N SER A 182 15.39 -24.53 5.96
CA SER A 182 15.51 -24.72 4.52
C SER A 182 15.17 -26.15 4.13
N ALA A 183 14.40 -26.30 3.06
CA ALA A 183 14.10 -27.58 2.44
C ALA A 183 14.05 -27.41 0.91
N SER A 184 13.96 -28.52 0.19
CA SER A 184 13.74 -28.49 -1.26
C SER A 184 12.83 -29.64 -1.66
N ASN A 185 11.96 -29.38 -2.64
CA ASN A 185 11.21 -30.42 -3.32
C ASN A 185 11.79 -30.64 -4.73
N ALA A 186 11.06 -31.34 -5.60
CA ALA A 186 11.55 -31.63 -6.96
C ALA A 186 11.75 -30.38 -7.83
N THR A 187 11.09 -29.26 -7.54
CA THR A 187 11.04 -28.07 -8.38
C THR A 187 11.52 -26.79 -7.68
N HIS A 188 11.38 -26.69 -6.36
CA HIS A 188 11.65 -25.49 -5.59
C HIS A 188 12.58 -25.74 -4.40
N THR A 189 13.40 -24.74 -4.09
CA THR A 189 14.00 -24.56 -2.77
C THR A 189 13.13 -23.61 -1.96
N ILE A 190 12.84 -23.97 -0.72
CA ILE A 190 12.00 -23.20 0.20
C ILE A 190 12.81 -22.85 1.44
N ILE A 191 12.74 -21.60 1.86
CA ILE A 191 13.36 -21.07 3.07
C ILE A 191 12.27 -20.40 3.90
N ILE A 192 12.21 -20.73 5.19
CA ILE A 192 11.31 -20.10 6.17
C ILE A 192 12.19 -19.47 7.25
N GLU A 193 11.95 -18.19 7.50
CA GLU A 193 12.50 -17.46 8.63
C GLU A 193 11.47 -17.41 9.74
N LEU A 194 11.88 -17.80 10.94
CA LEU A 194 11.08 -17.69 12.15
C LEU A 194 11.79 -16.82 13.19
N MET A 195 11.03 -16.01 13.92
CA MET A 195 11.55 -15.21 15.02
C MET A 195 10.69 -15.34 16.28
N GLY A 196 11.33 -15.18 17.43
CA GLY A 196 10.67 -15.10 18.73
C GLY A 196 10.53 -16.45 19.45
N ALA A 197 9.90 -16.37 20.63
CA ALA A 197 9.55 -17.51 21.48
C ALA A 197 8.19 -17.24 22.14
N PRO A 198 7.07 -17.84 21.66
CA PRO A 198 7.01 -18.86 20.61
C PRO A 198 7.45 -18.34 19.23
N PRO A 199 8.01 -19.21 18.36
CA PRO A 199 8.47 -18.82 17.03
C PRO A 199 7.29 -18.50 16.11
N MET A 200 7.38 -17.38 15.39
CA MET A 200 6.41 -16.94 14.38
C MET A 200 7.11 -16.80 13.03
N ILE A 201 6.40 -17.06 11.93
CA ILE A 201 6.97 -16.94 10.58
C ILE A 201 7.08 -15.47 10.22
N THR A 202 8.30 -15.01 9.95
CA THR A 202 8.57 -13.62 9.57
C THR A 202 9.16 -13.51 8.16
N GLY A 203 9.48 -14.63 7.53
CA GLY A 203 9.94 -14.65 6.14
C GLY A 203 9.65 -15.98 5.46
N ILE A 204 9.27 -15.91 4.19
CA ILE A 204 9.08 -17.07 3.33
C ILE A 204 9.75 -16.76 2.00
N GLU A 205 10.64 -17.63 1.55
CA GLU A 205 11.29 -17.49 0.25
C GLU A 205 11.15 -18.81 -0.52
N THR A 206 10.77 -18.72 -1.79
CA THR A 206 10.71 -19.87 -2.70
C THR A 206 11.43 -19.56 -4.00
N TYR A 207 12.21 -20.52 -4.47
CA TYR A 207 13.06 -20.40 -5.65
C TYR A 207 12.88 -21.61 -6.55
N SER A 208 12.51 -21.39 -7.81
CA SER A 208 12.47 -22.43 -8.86
C SER A 208 13.58 -22.20 -9.87
N GLY A 209 14.81 -22.61 -9.53
CA GLY A 209 15.98 -22.35 -10.37
C GLY A 209 16.17 -20.85 -10.61
N ASP A 210 16.40 -20.46 -11.88
CA ASP A 210 16.53 -19.06 -12.30
C ASP A 210 15.21 -18.47 -12.85
N ASP A 211 14.11 -19.25 -12.86
CA ASP A 211 12.90 -18.92 -13.61
C ASP A 211 11.85 -18.18 -12.77
N GLN A 212 11.74 -18.51 -11.48
CA GLN A 212 10.74 -17.92 -10.59
C GLN A 212 11.28 -17.78 -9.16
N GLN A 213 11.06 -16.60 -8.57
CA GLN A 213 11.36 -16.31 -7.18
C GLN A 213 10.15 -15.64 -6.52
N PHE A 214 9.83 -16.06 -5.31
CA PHE A 214 8.88 -15.39 -4.44
C PHE A 214 9.52 -15.16 -3.07
N THR A 215 9.38 -13.95 -2.53
CA THR A 215 9.78 -13.63 -1.17
C THR A 215 8.64 -12.92 -0.46
N LEU A 216 8.38 -13.28 0.78
CA LEU A 216 7.50 -12.60 1.71
C LEU A 216 8.30 -12.26 2.96
N ARG A 217 8.13 -11.04 3.49
CA ARG A 217 8.74 -10.60 4.75
C ARG A 217 7.72 -9.89 5.61
N VAL A 218 7.78 -10.16 6.90
CA VAL A 218 6.97 -9.51 7.93
C VAL A 218 7.89 -8.76 8.88
N THR A 219 7.57 -7.48 9.08
CA THR A 219 8.23 -6.62 10.06
C THR A 219 7.18 -6.12 11.04
N THR A 220 7.52 -6.04 12.33
CA THR A 220 6.62 -5.57 13.39
C THR A 220 7.29 -4.55 14.31
N GLY A 221 6.49 -3.84 15.10
CA GLY A 221 6.96 -2.92 16.14
C GLY A 221 7.61 -1.65 15.60
N ASP A 222 8.59 -1.10 16.32
CA ASP A 222 9.22 0.19 16.01
C ASP A 222 9.91 0.28 14.63
N ALA A 223 10.22 -0.87 14.02
CA ALA A 223 10.75 -0.91 12.67
C ALA A 223 9.72 -0.51 11.60
N VAL A 224 8.42 -0.49 11.94
CA VAL A 224 7.30 -0.10 11.06
C VAL A 224 6.73 1.24 11.51
N SER A 225 7.57 2.27 11.64
CA SER A 225 7.06 3.61 11.90
C SER A 225 6.71 4.29 10.57
N LEU A 226 5.48 4.82 10.47
CA LEU A 226 5.02 5.59 9.33
C LEU A 226 5.01 7.10 9.66
N ALA A 227 5.20 7.92 8.64
CA ALA A 227 5.16 9.37 8.78
C ALA A 227 4.70 10.04 7.49
N LEU A 228 3.93 11.12 7.64
CA LEU A 228 3.55 12.02 6.55
C LEU A 228 4.68 13.03 6.31
N GLN A 229 4.95 13.32 5.03
CA GLN A 229 5.81 14.42 4.61
C GLN A 229 4.98 15.70 4.45
N GLU A 230 5.56 16.83 4.81
CA GLU A 230 4.88 18.13 4.73
C GLU A 230 5.44 19.00 3.59
N GLY A 231 4.62 19.92 3.09
CA GLY A 231 5.04 20.88 2.07
C GLY A 231 5.27 20.24 0.70
N LEU A 232 4.55 19.15 0.40
CA LEU A 232 4.57 18.52 -0.90
C LEU A 232 3.77 19.36 -1.93
N PRO A 233 4.11 19.27 -3.22
CA PRO A 233 3.24 19.78 -4.28
C PRO A 233 1.86 19.13 -4.20
N ARG A 234 0.81 19.93 -4.35
CA ARG A 234 -0.57 19.48 -4.28
C ARG A 234 -1.05 18.97 -5.62
N THR A 235 -1.78 17.86 -5.62
CA THR A 235 -2.47 17.36 -6.82
C THR A 235 -3.95 17.74 -6.76
N PRO A 236 -4.54 18.25 -7.85
CA PRO A 236 -5.98 18.51 -7.87
C PRO A 236 -6.78 17.22 -7.68
N VAL A 237 -8.03 17.33 -7.25
CA VAL A 237 -8.94 16.17 -7.13
C VAL A 237 -9.05 15.40 -8.47
N GLU A 238 -9.04 14.07 -8.41
CA GLU A 238 -9.20 13.17 -9.56
C GLU A 238 -10.67 13.06 -10.03
N PHE A 239 -11.36 14.19 -10.11
CA PHE A 239 -12.73 14.29 -10.58
C PHE A 239 -12.84 15.37 -11.66
N SER A 240 -13.33 15.00 -12.84
CA SER A 240 -13.59 15.95 -13.93
C SER A 240 -15.00 15.79 -14.49
N LEU A 241 -15.49 16.85 -15.14
CA LEU A 241 -16.81 16.87 -15.77
C LEU A 241 -16.76 16.18 -17.13
N GLU A 242 -16.75 14.85 -17.14
CA GLU A 242 -16.65 14.07 -18.38
C GLU A 242 -17.97 13.93 -19.15
N ALA A 243 -19.08 14.46 -18.61
CA ALA A 243 -20.39 14.35 -19.24
C ALA A 243 -20.48 15.19 -20.52
N ALA A 244 -20.75 14.53 -21.65
CA ALA A 244 -21.04 15.24 -22.89
C ALA A 244 -22.27 16.15 -22.74
N PRO A 245 -22.26 17.38 -23.28
CA PRO A 245 -23.40 18.27 -23.15
C PRO A 245 -24.65 17.70 -23.82
N LEU A 246 -25.78 17.85 -23.15
CA LEU A 246 -27.10 17.58 -23.68
C LEU A 246 -27.71 18.87 -24.24
N GLN A 247 -28.47 18.76 -25.32
CA GLN A 247 -29.25 19.85 -25.87
C GLN A 247 -30.71 19.74 -25.39
N ASP A 248 -31.19 20.77 -24.69
CA ASP A 248 -32.58 20.89 -24.22
C ASP A 248 -33.22 22.15 -24.80
N GLY A 249 -33.88 22.00 -25.94
CA GLY A 249 -34.38 23.14 -26.72
C GLY A 249 -33.24 24.02 -27.21
N ASP A 250 -33.21 25.28 -26.77
CA ASP A 250 -32.16 26.26 -27.08
C ASP A 250 -31.08 26.32 -25.98
N LEU A 251 -31.07 25.36 -25.04
CA LEU A 251 -30.13 25.32 -23.93
C LEU A 251 -29.11 24.20 -24.10
N THR A 252 -27.88 24.50 -23.70
CA THR A 252 -26.84 23.49 -23.48
C THR A 252 -26.78 23.15 -22.00
N VAL A 253 -26.79 21.85 -21.68
CA VAL A 253 -26.86 21.33 -20.31
C VAL A 253 -25.77 20.29 -20.06
N TRP A 254 -25.00 20.47 -19.00
CA TRP A 254 -24.15 19.43 -18.42
C TRP A 254 -24.77 18.99 -17.10
N ALA A 255 -24.93 17.69 -16.90
CA ALA A 255 -25.44 17.16 -15.65
C ALA A 255 -24.87 15.77 -15.41
N GLY A 256 -24.58 15.46 -14.16
CA GLY A 256 -23.97 14.19 -13.81
C GLY A 256 -23.84 14.02 -12.30
N GLY A 257 -23.49 12.80 -11.89
CA GLY A 257 -23.07 12.52 -10.53
C GLY A 257 -21.55 12.61 -10.40
N VAL A 258 -21.08 12.95 -9.21
CA VAL A 258 -19.69 12.68 -8.81
C VAL A 258 -19.52 11.16 -8.75
N PRO A 259 -18.48 10.57 -9.38
CA PRO A 259 -18.34 9.12 -9.46
C PRO A 259 -18.35 8.44 -8.09
N GLU A 260 -19.10 7.35 -7.93
CA GLU A 260 -19.14 6.58 -6.68
C GLU A 260 -17.76 6.01 -6.27
N GLY A 261 -16.82 5.92 -7.22
CA GLY A 261 -15.44 5.48 -6.96
C GLY A 261 -14.50 6.59 -6.50
N LEU A 262 -14.95 7.84 -6.37
CA LEU A 262 -14.15 8.92 -5.79
C LEU A 262 -14.06 8.70 -4.28
N THR A 263 -12.86 8.39 -3.79
CA THR A 263 -12.60 8.14 -2.36
C THR A 263 -12.20 9.39 -1.59
N ALA A 264 -11.95 10.50 -2.28
CA ALA A 264 -11.55 11.76 -1.67
C ALA A 264 -12.75 12.60 -1.26
N GLU A 265 -12.75 13.07 -0.02
CA GLU A 265 -13.65 14.14 0.43
C GLU A 265 -13.02 15.51 0.16
N VAL A 266 -13.77 16.42 -0.46
CA VAL A 266 -13.28 17.78 -0.77
C VAL A 266 -14.17 18.84 -0.16
N ASP A 267 -13.58 19.85 0.50
CA ASP A 267 -14.32 21.01 1.00
C ASP A 267 -14.96 21.77 -0.20
N PRO A 268 -16.29 21.95 -0.24
CA PRO A 268 -16.97 22.67 -1.31
C PRO A 268 -16.45 24.10 -1.52
N ALA A 269 -15.90 24.75 -0.49
CA ALA A 269 -15.33 26.09 -0.60
C ALA A 269 -14.00 26.12 -1.39
N GLU A 270 -13.40 24.97 -1.67
CA GLU A 270 -12.12 24.84 -2.37
C GLU A 270 -12.27 24.43 -3.84
N LEU A 271 -13.50 24.28 -4.34
CA LEU A 271 -13.79 23.96 -5.73
C LEU A 271 -14.67 25.04 -6.37
N GLU A 272 -14.40 25.32 -7.64
CA GLU A 272 -15.23 26.21 -8.46
C GLU A 272 -15.63 25.53 -9.77
N PHE A 273 -16.92 25.59 -10.11
CA PHE A 273 -17.37 25.37 -11.48
C PHE A 273 -17.01 26.56 -12.35
N HIS A 274 -16.59 26.29 -13.58
CA HIS A 274 -16.39 27.30 -14.61
C HIS A 274 -17.16 26.95 -15.88
N GLY A 275 -17.96 27.91 -16.34
CA GLY A 275 -18.45 27.95 -17.71
C GLY A 275 -17.37 28.55 -18.61
N LEU A 276 -16.97 27.82 -19.65
CA LEU A 276 -15.90 28.20 -20.56
C LEU A 276 -16.45 28.54 -21.94
N SER A 277 -15.89 29.60 -22.55
CA SER A 277 -16.06 29.91 -23.96
C SER A 277 -14.79 29.51 -24.73
N GLY A 278 -14.97 28.76 -25.82
CA GLY A 278 -13.89 28.10 -26.56
C GLY A 278 -13.60 26.70 -26.05
N THR A 279 -12.63 26.05 -26.67
CA THR A 279 -12.15 24.72 -26.28
C THR A 279 -10.63 24.73 -26.11
N GLY A 280 -10.14 23.86 -25.22
CA GLY A 280 -8.72 23.67 -24.96
C GLY A 280 -7.96 24.85 -24.38
N GLU A 281 -6.69 25.01 -24.75
CA GLU A 281 -5.78 25.98 -24.11
C GLU A 281 -6.22 27.44 -24.28
N ASP A 282 -7.00 27.74 -25.33
CA ASP A 282 -7.55 29.07 -25.60
C ASP A 282 -8.91 29.30 -24.91
N ALA A 283 -9.44 28.29 -24.20
CA ALA A 283 -10.71 28.42 -23.49
C ALA A 283 -10.61 29.46 -22.37
N THR A 284 -11.62 30.31 -22.28
CA THR A 284 -11.69 31.37 -21.26
C THR A 284 -12.86 31.15 -20.33
N SER A 285 -12.63 31.26 -19.02
CA SER A 285 -13.72 31.26 -18.06
C SER A 285 -14.53 32.54 -18.19
N VAL A 286 -15.82 32.38 -18.43
CA VAL A 286 -16.78 33.49 -18.61
C VAL A 286 -17.76 33.60 -17.45
N ALA A 287 -17.99 32.52 -16.71
CA ALA A 287 -18.81 32.47 -15.50
C ALA A 287 -18.28 31.40 -14.55
N SER A 288 -18.49 31.57 -13.24
CA SER A 288 -18.11 30.57 -12.23
C SER A 288 -19.08 30.53 -11.04
N MET A 289 -19.01 29.44 -10.29
CA MET A 289 -19.72 29.23 -9.03
C MET A 289 -18.86 28.34 -8.12
N ALA A 290 -18.61 28.78 -6.89
CA ALA A 290 -18.00 27.94 -5.86
C ALA A 290 -18.98 26.83 -5.42
N PHE A 291 -18.49 25.64 -5.07
CA PHE A 291 -19.37 24.52 -4.73
C PHE A 291 -20.09 24.72 -3.39
N ASP A 292 -19.57 25.56 -2.49
CA ASP A 292 -20.27 25.98 -1.26
C ASP A 292 -21.54 26.83 -1.54
N VAL A 293 -21.76 27.20 -2.79
CA VAL A 293 -22.98 27.83 -3.28
C VAL A 293 -23.81 26.78 -4.03
N GLU A 294 -24.88 26.27 -3.41
CA GLU A 294 -25.77 25.25 -3.99
C GLU A 294 -26.35 25.64 -5.37
N TYR A 295 -26.57 26.95 -5.60
CA TYR A 295 -27.15 27.47 -6.83
C TYR A 295 -26.67 28.88 -7.15
N SER A 296 -26.32 29.12 -8.41
CA SER A 296 -25.95 30.44 -8.92
C SER A 296 -26.46 30.65 -10.35
N ASN A 297 -26.80 31.89 -10.68
CA ASN A 297 -27.14 32.30 -12.04
C ASN A 297 -26.41 33.60 -12.39
N VAL A 298 -25.55 33.54 -13.39
CA VAL A 298 -24.68 34.62 -13.85
C VAL A 298 -25.13 35.04 -15.25
N THR A 299 -25.62 36.28 -15.39
CA THR A 299 -25.93 36.87 -16.71
C THR A 299 -24.80 37.80 -17.14
N LEU A 300 -24.25 37.57 -18.34
CA LEU A 300 -23.22 38.36 -18.99
C LEU A 300 -23.81 39.61 -19.69
N ASN A 301 -22.93 40.54 -20.08
CA ASN A 301 -23.34 41.82 -20.69
C ASN A 301 -24.06 41.68 -22.04
N ASP A 302 -23.85 40.60 -22.76
CA ASP A 302 -24.50 40.28 -24.03
C ASP A 302 -25.87 39.59 -23.86
N GLY A 303 -26.29 39.33 -22.61
CA GLY A 303 -27.54 38.65 -22.28
C GLY A 303 -27.45 37.13 -22.27
N THR A 304 -26.26 36.56 -22.51
CA THR A 304 -25.99 35.15 -22.24
C THR A 304 -25.96 34.91 -20.73
N TRP A 305 -26.49 33.78 -20.29
CA TRP A 305 -26.51 33.40 -18.88
C TRP A 305 -25.98 31.99 -18.67
N TRP A 306 -25.43 31.77 -17.48
CA TRP A 306 -24.96 30.49 -16.98
C TRP A 306 -25.62 30.24 -15.64
N GLU A 307 -26.26 29.09 -15.52
CA GLU A 307 -26.87 28.59 -14.30
C GLU A 307 -26.06 27.38 -13.83
N PHE A 308 -25.65 27.40 -12.57
CA PHE A 308 -24.89 26.35 -11.93
C PHE A 308 -25.68 25.87 -10.71
N SER A 309 -25.62 24.57 -10.47
CA SER A 309 -26.21 23.94 -9.29
C SER A 309 -25.41 22.72 -8.89
N TRP A 310 -25.25 22.55 -7.59
CA TRP A 310 -24.67 21.39 -6.96
C TRP A 310 -25.51 20.98 -5.75
N SER A 311 -25.56 19.68 -5.51
CA SER A 311 -26.27 19.08 -4.40
C SER A 311 -25.37 18.04 -3.74
N ASP A 312 -25.05 18.28 -2.47
CA ASP A 312 -24.60 17.26 -1.53
C ASP A 312 -25.77 16.27 -1.31
N TYR A 313 -25.79 15.21 -2.11
CA TYR A 313 -26.89 14.25 -2.11
C TYR A 313 -26.70 13.24 -0.97
N VAL A 314 -25.46 12.91 -0.66
CA VAL A 314 -25.08 11.98 0.42
C VAL A 314 -25.26 12.64 1.80
N ALA A 315 -25.29 13.97 1.85
CA ALA A 315 -25.45 14.82 3.02
C ALA A 315 -24.27 14.67 4.01
N ASP A 316 -23.05 14.56 3.51
CA ASP A 316 -21.82 14.44 4.30
C ASP A 316 -21.07 15.77 4.48
N GLY A 317 -21.48 16.83 3.76
CA GLY A 317 -20.90 18.16 3.79
C GLY A 317 -19.67 18.35 2.90
N TYR A 318 -19.30 17.36 2.09
CA TYR A 318 -18.17 17.39 1.17
C TYR A 318 -18.63 17.24 -0.27
N VAL A 319 -17.75 17.53 -1.22
CA VAL A 319 -17.91 17.06 -2.60
C VAL A 319 -17.37 15.64 -2.66
N SER A 320 -18.27 14.65 -2.72
CA SER A 320 -17.92 13.23 -2.59
C SER A 320 -18.71 12.35 -3.58
N GLY A 321 -18.34 11.07 -3.67
CA GLY A 321 -18.98 10.11 -4.57
C GLY A 321 -20.48 9.96 -4.31
N GLY A 322 -21.30 10.20 -5.35
CA GLY A 322 -22.76 10.15 -5.26
C GLY A 322 -23.47 11.51 -5.27
N ASP A 323 -22.72 12.61 -5.12
CA ASP A 323 -23.24 13.98 -5.28
C ASP A 323 -23.66 14.28 -6.71
N PHE A 324 -24.44 15.35 -6.89
CA PHE A 324 -24.98 15.72 -8.19
C PHE A 324 -24.68 17.16 -8.58
N TYR A 325 -24.40 17.38 -9.85
CA TYR A 325 -24.24 18.72 -10.43
C TYR A 325 -25.10 18.90 -11.68
N GLN A 326 -25.49 20.15 -11.93
CA GLN A 326 -26.09 20.57 -13.19
C GLN A 326 -25.67 21.99 -13.55
N ILE A 327 -25.27 22.17 -14.80
CA ILE A 327 -24.85 23.43 -15.41
C ILE A 327 -25.69 23.65 -16.67
N ARG A 328 -26.26 24.83 -16.84
CA ARG A 328 -27.14 25.18 -17.97
C ARG A 328 -26.76 26.54 -18.52
N THR A 329 -26.84 26.69 -19.84
CA THR A 329 -26.58 27.98 -20.49
C THR A 329 -27.38 28.13 -21.77
N ASN A 330 -27.70 29.37 -22.11
CA ASN A 330 -28.19 29.75 -23.44
C ASN A 330 -27.05 30.25 -24.36
N ALA A 331 -25.79 30.11 -23.94
CA ALA A 331 -24.64 30.42 -24.77
C ALA A 331 -24.65 29.56 -26.04
N THR A 332 -24.09 30.09 -27.13
CA THR A 332 -23.95 29.39 -28.40
C THR A 332 -22.50 29.40 -28.86
N GLY A 333 -22.09 28.39 -29.62
CA GLY A 333 -20.73 28.28 -30.14
C GLY A 333 -19.99 27.11 -29.50
N GLU A 334 -18.66 27.21 -29.47
CA GLU A 334 -17.81 26.26 -28.76
C GLU A 334 -17.81 26.58 -27.27
N LEU A 335 -18.32 25.64 -26.48
CA LEU A 335 -18.52 25.78 -25.05
C LEU A 335 -17.95 24.57 -24.33
N ASN A 336 -17.43 24.79 -23.14
CA ASN A 336 -17.00 23.72 -22.25
C ASN A 336 -17.28 24.07 -20.79
N VAL A 337 -17.14 23.09 -19.91
CA VAL A 337 -17.19 23.27 -18.46
C VAL A 337 -15.98 22.61 -17.83
N ALA A 338 -15.48 23.18 -16.74
CA ALA A 338 -14.37 22.63 -15.99
C ALA A 338 -14.53 22.92 -14.50
N ILE A 339 -13.79 22.19 -13.68
CA ILE A 339 -13.66 22.47 -12.25
C ILE A 339 -12.25 23.01 -12.02
N TYR A 340 -12.18 24.13 -11.32
CA TYR A 340 -10.93 24.65 -10.81
C TYR A 340 -10.79 24.31 -9.34
N ASP A 341 -9.62 23.82 -8.98
CA ASP A 341 -9.26 23.42 -7.65
C ASP A 341 -8.42 24.51 -6.99
N LEU A 342 -9.01 25.23 -6.04
CA LEU A 342 -8.38 26.36 -5.38
C LEU A 342 -7.26 25.93 -4.44
N TRP A 343 -7.33 24.73 -3.87
CA TRP A 343 -6.32 24.22 -2.95
C TRP A 343 -5.05 23.79 -3.69
N ALA A 344 -5.21 23.14 -4.85
CA ALA A 344 -4.11 22.74 -5.72
C ALA A 344 -3.67 23.84 -6.70
N GLU A 345 -4.45 24.92 -6.82
CA GLU A 345 -4.27 26.00 -7.81
C GLU A 345 -4.24 25.48 -9.27
N ALA A 346 -5.05 24.47 -9.57
CA ALA A 346 -5.03 23.75 -10.86
C ALA A 346 -6.43 23.36 -11.36
N TRP A 347 -6.56 23.13 -12.67
CA TRP A 347 -7.75 22.53 -13.24
C TRP A 347 -7.80 21.03 -12.94
N THR A 348 -8.98 20.51 -12.61
CA THR A 348 -9.17 19.06 -12.46
C THR A 348 -9.10 18.39 -13.84
N GLY A 349 -8.50 17.20 -13.91
CA GLY A 349 -8.25 16.51 -15.20
C GLY A 349 -7.04 17.05 -15.99
N GLY A 350 -6.25 17.97 -15.41
CA GLY A 350 -5.04 18.53 -16.01
C GLY A 350 -5.28 19.89 -16.70
N PRO A 351 -4.26 20.45 -17.38
CA PRO A 351 -4.42 21.70 -18.13
C PRO A 351 -5.59 21.59 -19.10
N LEU A 352 -6.33 22.68 -19.34
CA LEU A 352 -7.41 22.71 -20.33
C LEU A 352 -6.83 22.28 -21.69
N GLN A 353 -7.05 21.02 -22.07
CA GLN A 353 -6.32 20.41 -23.20
C GLN A 353 -6.86 20.94 -24.52
N GLY A 354 -6.00 21.60 -25.29
CA GLY A 354 -6.15 21.83 -26.74
C GLY A 354 -6.44 20.53 -27.46
N SER A 355 -7.49 20.51 -28.29
CA SER A 355 -7.78 19.39 -29.20
C SER A 355 -6.64 19.10 -30.17
#